data_AF-A0A955B9U6-F1
#
_entry.id   AF-A0A955B9U6-F1
#
_cell.length_a   1.000
_cell.length_b   1.000
_cell.length_c   1.000
_cell.angle_alpha   90.00
_cell.angle_beta   90.00
_cell.angle_gamma   90.00
#
_symmetry.space_group_name_H-M   'P 1'
#
loop_
_entity.id
_entity.type
_entity.pdbx_description
1 polymer ?
#
loop_
_entity_poly.entity_id
_entity_poly.type
_entity_poly.pdbx_seq_one_letter_code
_entity_poly.pdbx_strand_id
1 'polypeptide(L)'
;MNPAFMEWALDMQKKAWDESFKQWNRVLNAPTIAEHALHPEVAGTPHDVVYEKNSLKLYHYRRDSPAVVTEPVLICYALVNRPYILDLQPDRSVVQRLLEGGLDVYLVDWGVPTAADKTLGLHDYICGSMRRVADVVRSRSDTPDFNLLGYCMGGT
;
A
#
# COMPACT_ATOMS: atom_id res chain seq x y z
N MET A 1 -23.40 -12.24 53.76
CA MET A 1 -22.95 -12.57 52.39
C MET A 1 -21.71 -11.73 52.12
N ASN A 2 -20.59 -12.32 51.67
CA ASN A 2 -19.32 -11.60 51.54
C ASN A 2 -19.37 -10.65 50.32
N PRO A 3 -19.18 -9.32 50.48
CA PRO A 3 -19.22 -8.34 49.38
C PRO A 3 -18.24 -8.65 48.24
N ALA A 4 -17.06 -9.17 48.58
CA ALA A 4 -16.02 -9.48 47.60
C ALA A 4 -16.42 -10.63 46.65
N PHE A 5 -17.25 -11.57 47.10
CA PHE A 5 -17.77 -12.65 46.26
C PHE A 5 -18.80 -12.14 45.25
N MET A 6 -19.63 -11.17 45.65
CA MET A 6 -20.64 -10.58 44.76
C MET A 6 -20.00 -9.71 43.68
N GLU A 7 -18.97 -8.94 44.02
CA GLU A 7 -18.21 -8.16 43.03
C GLU A 7 -17.50 -9.05 42.01
N TRP A 8 -16.88 -10.15 42.47
CA TRP A 8 -16.26 -11.14 41.60
C TRP A 8 -17.27 -11.79 40.64
N ALA A 9 -18.46 -12.16 41.14
CA ALA A 9 -19.52 -12.75 40.31
C ALA A 9 -20.04 -11.76 39.26
N LEU A 10 -20.21 -10.49 39.61
CA LEU A 10 -20.66 -9.44 38.69
C LEU A 10 -19.61 -9.11 37.62
N ASP A 11 -18.33 -9.04 37.99
CA ASP A 11 -17.23 -8.85 37.03
C ASP A 11 -17.13 -10.04 36.05
N MET A 12 -17.30 -11.26 36.55
CA MET A 12 -17.30 -12.47 35.73
C MET A 12 -18.49 -12.50 34.77
N GLN A 13 -19.68 -12.08 35.23
CA GLN A 13 -20.87 -11.95 34.38
C GLN A 13 -20.68 -10.88 33.29
N LYS A 14 -20.08 -9.73 33.64
CA LYS A 14 -19.80 -8.65 32.70
C LYS A 14 -18.78 -9.07 31.64
N LYS A 15 -17.70 -9.74 32.04
CA LYS A 15 -16.69 -10.29 31.13
C LYS A 15 -17.29 -11.33 30.17
N ALA A 16 -18.09 -12.24 30.70
CA ALA A 16 -18.80 -13.23 29.89
C ALA A 16 -19.77 -12.56 28.90
N TRP A 17 -20.44 -11.49 29.32
CA TRP A 17 -21.33 -10.71 28.46
C TRP A 17 -20.57 -9.97 27.34
N ASP A 18 -19.45 -9.33 27.66
CA ASP A 18 -18.61 -8.62 26.70
C ASP A 18 -17.95 -9.58 25.69
N GLU A 19 -17.49 -10.75 26.15
CA GLU A 19 -16.96 -11.82 25.29
C GLU A 19 -18.04 -12.41 24.39
N SER A 20 -19.22 -12.66 24.95
CA SER A 20 -20.38 -13.10 24.18
C SER A 20 -20.71 -12.06 23.12
N PHE A 21 -20.81 -10.78 23.46
CA PHE A 21 -21.13 -9.72 22.50
C PHE A 21 -20.07 -9.59 21.39
N LYS A 22 -18.79 -9.73 21.73
CA LYS A 22 -17.69 -9.78 20.74
C LYS A 22 -17.77 -11.01 19.84
N GLN A 23 -18.09 -12.19 20.38
CA GLN A 23 -18.30 -13.42 19.61
C GLN A 23 -19.53 -13.31 18.72
N TRP A 24 -20.65 -12.81 19.23
CA TRP A 24 -21.88 -12.56 18.49
C TRP A 24 -21.64 -11.58 17.34
N ASN A 25 -20.95 -10.46 17.57
CA ASN A 25 -20.59 -9.54 16.50
C ASN A 25 -19.64 -10.16 15.46
N ARG A 26 -18.71 -11.03 15.85
CA ARG A 26 -17.85 -11.75 14.90
C ARG A 26 -18.62 -12.76 14.06
N VAL A 27 -19.58 -13.48 14.66
CA VAL A 27 -20.42 -14.46 13.97
C VAL A 27 -21.40 -13.77 13.02
N LEU A 28 -22.06 -12.69 13.47
CA LEU A 28 -23.00 -11.93 12.64
C LEU A 28 -22.33 -11.25 11.46
N ASN A 29 -21.09 -10.75 11.64
CA ASN A 29 -20.32 -10.12 10.56
C ASN A 29 -19.43 -11.11 9.80
N ALA A 30 -19.43 -12.41 10.14
CA ALA A 30 -18.57 -13.41 9.48
C ALA A 30 -18.74 -13.47 7.95
N PRO A 31 -19.96 -13.38 7.38
CA PRO A 31 -20.14 -13.39 5.93
C PRO A 31 -19.54 -12.14 5.28
N THR A 32 -19.79 -10.96 5.84
CA THR A 32 -19.25 -9.68 5.38
C THR A 32 -17.73 -9.61 5.50
N ILE A 33 -17.17 -10.13 6.60
CA ILE A 33 -15.71 -10.24 6.80
C ILE A 33 -15.11 -11.20 5.78
N ALA A 34 -15.76 -12.32 5.49
CA ALA A 34 -15.30 -13.27 4.48
C ALA A 34 -15.34 -12.67 3.07
N GLU A 35 -16.42 -11.97 2.71
CA GLU A 35 -16.58 -11.29 1.42
C GLU A 35 -15.54 -10.17 1.22
N HIS A 36 -15.37 -9.29 2.22
CA HIS A 36 -14.33 -8.25 2.18
C HIS A 36 -12.90 -8.81 2.22
N ALA A 37 -12.68 -9.97 2.85
CA ALA A 37 -11.38 -10.64 2.84
C ALA A 37 -11.06 -11.26 1.47
N LEU A 38 -12.08 -11.66 0.71
CA LEU A 38 -11.92 -12.18 -0.65
C LEU A 38 -11.71 -11.06 -1.68
N HIS A 39 -12.34 -9.89 -1.47
CA HIS A 39 -12.25 -8.74 -2.38
C HIS A 39 -12.03 -7.43 -1.60
N PRO A 40 -10.88 -7.25 -0.95
CA PRO A 40 -10.60 -5.99 -0.27
C PRO A 40 -10.47 -4.89 -1.32
N GLU A 41 -11.30 -3.85 -1.23
CA GLU A 41 -11.17 -2.64 -2.05
C GLU A 41 -9.88 -1.92 -1.65
N VAL A 42 -8.77 -2.23 -2.33
CA VAL A 42 -7.46 -1.62 -2.14
C VAL A 42 -7.02 -0.90 -3.40
N ALA A 43 -5.99 -0.06 -3.28
CA ALA A 43 -5.45 0.78 -4.35
C ALA A 43 -6.48 1.79 -4.90
N GLY A 44 -7.23 2.42 -3.99
CA GLY A 44 -8.28 3.37 -4.33
C GLY A 44 -7.79 4.75 -4.77
N THR A 45 -6.51 5.08 -4.61
CA THR A 45 -6.00 6.40 -5.00
C THR A 45 -5.89 6.50 -6.53
N PRO A 46 -6.56 7.48 -7.18
CA PRO A 46 -6.53 7.62 -8.62
C PRO A 46 -5.12 7.81 -9.17
N HIS A 47 -4.76 7.05 -10.19
CA HIS A 47 -3.45 7.13 -10.85
C HIS A 47 -3.55 6.78 -12.33
N ASP A 48 -2.52 7.18 -13.06
CA ASP A 48 -2.31 6.83 -14.46
C ASP A 48 -1.09 5.91 -14.60
N VAL A 49 -1.17 4.96 -15.53
CA VAL A 49 0.00 4.20 -15.96
C VAL A 49 0.77 5.04 -16.97
N VAL A 50 1.89 5.61 -16.53
CA VAL A 50 2.69 6.53 -17.37
C VAL A 50 3.84 5.83 -18.10
N TYR A 51 4.15 4.60 -17.70
CA TYR A 51 5.07 3.73 -18.40
C TYR A 51 4.75 2.26 -18.11
N GLU A 52 4.85 1.42 -19.12
CA GLU A 52 4.61 -0.02 -19.03
C GLU A 52 5.62 -0.77 -19.89
N LYS A 53 6.18 -1.84 -19.33
CA LYS A 53 7.04 -2.78 -20.03
C LYS A 53 6.93 -4.15 -19.40
N ASN A 54 6.46 -5.14 -20.17
CA ASN A 54 6.17 -6.48 -19.68
C ASN A 54 5.18 -6.40 -18.50
N SER A 55 5.52 -6.99 -17.35
CA SER A 55 4.72 -6.92 -16.12
C SER A 55 4.91 -5.60 -15.35
N LEU A 56 5.98 -4.85 -15.63
CA LEU A 56 6.30 -3.62 -14.92
C LEU A 56 5.42 -2.46 -15.39
N LYS A 57 4.82 -1.76 -14.41
CA LYS A 57 4.08 -0.52 -14.57
C LYS A 57 4.65 0.55 -13.65
N LEU A 58 4.69 1.77 -14.17
CA LEU A 58 4.96 2.98 -13.39
C LEU A 58 3.65 3.75 -13.25
N TYR A 59 3.19 3.88 -12.02
CA TYR A 59 2.03 4.68 -11.68
C TYR A 59 2.46 6.11 -11.38
N HIS A 60 1.71 7.08 -11.90
CA HIS A 60 1.76 8.48 -11.48
C HIS A 60 0.41 8.83 -10.86
N TYR A 61 0.42 9.14 -9.56
CA TYR A 61 -0.81 9.40 -8.84
C TYR A 61 -1.34 10.79 -9.16
N ARG A 62 -2.65 10.87 -9.40
CA ARG A 62 -3.33 12.12 -9.71
C ARG A 62 -3.44 12.96 -8.45
N ARG A 63 -3.43 14.28 -8.66
CA ARG A 63 -3.50 15.27 -7.59
C ARG A 63 -4.51 16.33 -7.95
N ASP A 64 -5.31 16.72 -6.98
CA ASP A 64 -6.27 17.83 -7.13
C ASP A 64 -5.61 19.19 -6.91
N SER A 65 -4.43 19.22 -6.28
CA SER A 65 -3.67 20.43 -5.96
C SER A 65 -2.24 20.38 -6.53
N PRO A 66 -1.65 21.56 -6.84
CA PRO A 66 -0.26 21.64 -7.28
C PRO A 66 0.73 21.08 -6.26
N ALA A 67 1.89 20.63 -6.74
CA ALA A 67 2.99 20.23 -5.88
C ALA A 67 3.57 21.40 -5.09
N VAL A 68 3.84 21.14 -3.81
CA VAL A 68 4.54 22.08 -2.91
C VAL A 68 6.05 21.85 -3.00
N VAL A 69 6.46 20.59 -3.13
CA VAL A 69 7.86 20.19 -3.36
C VAL A 69 8.07 20.01 -4.85
N THR A 70 9.15 20.61 -5.38
CA THR A 70 9.48 20.57 -6.81
C THR A 70 9.86 19.16 -7.25
N GLU A 71 10.68 18.47 -6.48
CA GLU A 71 11.14 17.11 -6.78
C GLU A 71 10.07 16.08 -6.44
N PRO A 72 9.64 15.24 -7.40
CA PRO A 72 8.70 14.18 -7.13
C PRO A 72 9.33 13.11 -6.23
N VAL A 73 8.50 12.24 -5.67
CA VAL A 73 8.90 11.03 -4.96
C VAL A 73 8.61 9.82 -5.84
N LEU A 74 9.67 9.07 -6.18
CA LEU A 74 9.58 7.76 -6.80
C LEU A 74 9.63 6.68 -5.72
N ILE A 75 8.57 5.89 -5.60
CA ILE A 75 8.50 4.75 -4.69
C ILE A 75 8.96 3.48 -5.41
N CYS A 76 10.10 2.94 -4.99
CA CYS A 76 10.59 1.64 -5.40
C CYS A 76 10.09 0.57 -4.42
N TYR A 77 9.11 -0.22 -4.85
CA TYR A 77 8.55 -1.29 -4.03
C TYR A 77 9.37 -2.58 -4.12
N ALA A 78 9.14 -3.52 -3.21
CA ALA A 78 9.80 -4.82 -3.25
C ALA A 78 9.27 -5.70 -4.40
N LEU A 79 10.11 -6.59 -4.94
CA LEU A 79 9.74 -7.52 -6.02
C LEU A 79 8.84 -8.68 -5.56
N VAL A 80 8.74 -8.91 -4.24
CA VAL A 80 8.11 -10.12 -3.68
C VAL A 80 6.61 -9.95 -3.47
N ASN A 81 6.17 -8.75 -3.08
CA ASN A 81 4.79 -8.43 -2.73
C ASN A 81 4.23 -7.33 -3.65
N ARG A 82 2.94 -7.01 -3.46
CA ARG A 82 2.25 -6.03 -4.30
C ARG A 82 2.23 -4.64 -3.67
N PRO A 83 2.38 -3.58 -4.47
CA PRO A 83 2.53 -2.22 -3.96
C PRO A 83 1.26 -1.62 -3.35
N TYR A 84 0.08 -2.23 -3.55
CA TYR A 84 -1.18 -1.76 -2.95
C TYR A 84 -1.12 -1.70 -1.41
N ILE A 85 -0.15 -2.35 -0.76
CA ILE A 85 0.09 -2.21 0.68
C ILE A 85 0.36 -0.74 1.08
N LEU A 86 0.90 0.07 0.17
CA LEU A 86 1.11 1.50 0.38
C LEU A 86 -0.14 2.34 0.10
N ASP A 87 -1.22 1.72 -0.39
CA ASP A 87 -2.46 2.37 -0.79
C ASP A 87 -3.67 1.49 -0.46
N LEU A 88 -3.84 1.12 0.82
CA LEU A 88 -4.84 0.12 1.22
C LEU A 88 -6.26 0.68 1.27
N GLN A 89 -6.48 1.71 2.07
CA GLN A 89 -7.77 2.37 2.25
C GLN A 89 -7.51 3.87 2.36
N PRO A 90 -8.51 4.75 2.12
CA PRO A 90 -8.29 6.19 2.20
C PRO A 90 -7.68 6.67 3.54
N ASP A 91 -8.09 6.06 4.66
CA ASP A 91 -7.54 6.37 5.99
C ASP A 91 -6.17 5.72 6.27
N ARG A 92 -5.74 4.78 5.42
CA ARG A 92 -4.54 3.93 5.54
C ARG A 92 -3.71 3.89 4.27
N SER A 93 -3.69 4.98 3.51
CA SER A 93 -2.90 5.10 2.29
C SER A 93 -1.69 5.99 2.55
N VAL A 94 -0.50 5.40 2.47
CA VAL A 94 0.76 6.16 2.51
C VAL A 94 0.82 7.09 1.31
N VAL A 95 0.40 6.60 0.14
CA VAL A 95 0.35 7.41 -1.09
C VAL A 95 -0.52 8.64 -0.89
N GLN A 96 -1.75 8.48 -0.40
CA GLN A 96 -2.65 9.61 -0.17
C GLN A 96 -2.04 10.63 0.81
N ARG A 97 -1.41 10.16 1.90
CA ARG A 97 -0.73 11.05 2.86
C ARG A 97 0.43 11.83 2.22
N LEU A 98 1.17 11.24 1.29
CA LEU A 98 2.24 11.93 0.56
C LEU A 98 1.65 13.00 -0.38
N LEU A 99 0.56 12.68 -1.09
CA LEU A 99 -0.14 13.63 -1.96
C LEU A 99 -0.71 14.82 -1.16
N GLU A 100 -1.36 14.54 -0.02
CA GLU A 100 -1.85 15.55 0.93
C GLU A 100 -0.72 16.41 1.51
N GLY A 101 0.46 15.82 1.70
CA GLY A 101 1.69 16.51 2.10
C GLY A 101 2.32 17.38 1.01
N GLY A 102 1.72 17.43 -0.19
CA GLY A 102 2.17 18.28 -1.29
C GLY A 102 3.18 17.63 -2.24
N LEU A 103 3.44 16.32 -2.11
CA LEU A 103 4.43 15.60 -2.92
C LEU A 103 3.81 15.06 -4.21
N ASP A 104 4.55 15.13 -5.31
CA ASP A 104 4.19 14.45 -6.56
C ASP A 104 4.68 13.00 -6.52
N VAL A 105 3.79 12.01 -6.65
CA VAL A 105 4.10 10.62 -6.29
C VAL A 105 4.05 9.70 -7.49
N TYR A 106 5.15 8.97 -7.67
CA TYR A 106 5.28 7.87 -8.61
C TYR A 106 5.49 6.57 -7.85
N LEU A 107 5.00 5.45 -8.36
CA LEU A 107 5.17 4.13 -7.76
C LEU A 107 5.49 3.08 -8.81
N VAL A 108 6.50 2.25 -8.54
CA VAL A 108 6.85 1.10 -9.36
C VAL A 108 6.05 -0.13 -8.92
N ASP A 109 5.22 -0.65 -9.83
CA ASP A 109 4.64 -1.98 -9.73
C ASP A 109 5.37 -2.94 -10.66
N TRP A 110 6.10 -3.89 -10.09
CA TRP A 110 6.86 -4.89 -10.86
C TRP A 110 5.97 -5.91 -11.57
N GLY A 111 4.69 -5.98 -11.19
CA GLY A 111 3.74 -6.95 -11.70
C GLY A 111 3.98 -8.36 -11.19
N VAL A 112 3.47 -9.35 -11.93
CA VAL A 112 3.67 -10.77 -11.63
C VAL A 112 4.69 -11.33 -12.62
N PRO A 113 5.79 -11.93 -12.15
CA PRO A 113 6.75 -12.60 -13.03
C PRO A 113 6.10 -13.72 -13.83
N THR A 114 6.53 -13.88 -15.07
CA THR A 114 6.11 -14.92 -15.99
C THR A 114 7.27 -15.84 -16.34
N ALA A 115 7.00 -16.89 -17.11
CA ALA A 115 8.08 -17.78 -17.59
C ALA A 115 9.15 -17.04 -18.41
N ALA A 116 8.81 -15.90 -19.04
CA ALA A 116 9.76 -15.08 -19.78
C ALA A 116 10.80 -14.40 -18.88
N ASP A 117 10.51 -14.27 -17.59
CA ASP A 117 11.34 -13.54 -16.62
C ASP A 117 12.37 -14.45 -15.92
N LYS A 118 12.42 -15.75 -16.28
CA LYS A 118 13.24 -16.78 -15.63
C LYS A 118 14.74 -16.45 -15.61
N THR A 119 15.23 -15.70 -16.58
CA THR A 119 16.65 -15.34 -16.69
C THR A 119 16.97 -13.98 -16.10
N LEU A 120 15.98 -13.24 -15.57
CA LEU A 120 16.22 -11.93 -14.99
C LEU A 120 17.02 -12.05 -13.68
N GLY A 121 18.12 -11.32 -13.61
CA GLY A 121 18.89 -11.10 -12.39
C GLY A 121 18.63 -9.72 -11.81
N LEU A 122 19.14 -9.47 -10.60
CA LEU A 122 19.03 -8.16 -9.94
C LEU A 122 19.63 -7.03 -10.79
N HIS A 123 20.69 -7.32 -11.55
CA HIS A 123 21.29 -6.37 -12.51
C HIS A 123 20.27 -5.85 -13.53
N ASP A 124 19.41 -6.71 -14.06
CA ASP A 124 18.39 -6.33 -15.05
C ASP A 124 17.33 -5.40 -14.44
N TYR A 125 16.95 -5.66 -13.18
CA TYR A 125 16.03 -4.80 -12.44
C TYR A 125 16.63 -3.43 -12.15
N ILE A 126 17.88 -3.37 -11.68
CA ILE A 126 18.53 -2.11 -11.28
C ILE A 126 19.01 -1.33 -12.51
N CYS A 127 19.93 -1.90 -13.28
CA CYS A 127 20.61 -1.21 -14.37
C CYS A 127 19.74 -1.11 -15.63
N GLY A 128 18.75 -1.99 -15.76
CA GLY A 128 17.79 -1.99 -16.85
C GLY A 128 16.50 -1.26 -16.49
N SER A 129 15.67 -1.87 -15.65
CA SER A 129 14.28 -1.42 -15.43
C SER A 129 14.18 -0.16 -14.58
N MET A 130 14.86 -0.08 -13.44
CA MET A 130 14.88 1.12 -12.59
C MET A 130 15.49 2.32 -13.32
N ARG A 131 16.55 2.10 -14.11
CA ARG A 131 17.11 3.17 -14.95
C ARG A 131 16.06 3.75 -15.89
N ARG A 132 15.31 2.91 -16.62
CA ARG A 132 14.24 3.37 -17.52
C ARG A 132 13.12 4.10 -16.77
N VAL A 133 12.73 3.58 -15.60
CA VAL A 133 11.74 4.25 -14.73
C VAL A 133 12.24 5.64 -14.33
N ALA A 134 13.49 5.76 -13.89
CA ALA A 134 14.10 7.04 -13.52
C ALA A 134 14.12 8.02 -14.70
N ASP A 135 14.48 7.54 -15.91
CA ASP A 135 14.48 8.37 -17.12
C ASP A 135 13.06 8.85 -17.48
N VAL A 136 12.03 8.00 -17.31
CA VAL A 136 10.63 8.39 -17.51
C VAL A 136 10.22 9.46 -16.50
N VAL A 137 10.49 9.28 -15.20
CA VAL A 137 10.17 10.27 -14.18
C VAL A 137 10.82 11.62 -14.52
N ARG A 138 12.12 11.63 -14.81
CA ARG A 138 12.84 12.86 -15.21
C ARG A 138 12.24 13.54 -16.44
N SER A 139 11.83 12.76 -17.44
CA SER A 139 11.24 13.32 -18.67
C SER A 139 9.86 13.96 -18.45
N ARG A 140 9.17 13.58 -17.37
CA ARG A 140 7.82 14.02 -17.04
C ARG A 140 7.79 15.09 -15.95
N SER A 141 8.91 15.29 -15.26
CA SER A 141 9.05 16.25 -14.18
C SER A 141 9.74 17.51 -14.68
N ASP A 142 9.44 18.64 -14.05
CA ASP A 142 10.08 19.94 -14.35
C ASP A 142 11.52 20.03 -13.82
N THR A 143 12.02 18.97 -13.18
CA THR A 143 13.33 18.88 -12.54
C THR A 143 14.07 17.62 -12.95
N PRO A 144 15.41 17.67 -13.08
CA PRO A 144 16.24 16.49 -13.37
C PRO A 144 16.36 15.51 -12.19
N ASP A 145 15.99 15.94 -10.98
CA ASP A 145 16.14 15.18 -9.74
C ASP A 145 14.80 14.73 -9.18
N PHE A 146 14.83 13.63 -8.42
CA PHE A 146 13.68 13.11 -7.70
C PHE A 146 14.12 12.48 -6.38
N ASN A 147 13.20 12.43 -5.43
CA ASN A 147 13.36 11.72 -4.17
C ASN A 147 13.07 10.24 -4.39
N LEU A 148 13.92 9.34 -3.88
CA LEU A 148 13.72 7.91 -3.97
C LEU A 148 13.28 7.36 -2.61
N LEU A 149 12.11 6.73 -2.55
CA LEU A 149 11.62 5.99 -1.39
C LEU A 149 11.67 4.49 -1.69
N GLY A 150 12.63 3.79 -1.09
CA GLY A 150 12.68 2.33 -1.14
C GLY A 150 11.84 1.69 -0.05
N TYR A 151 10.99 0.72 -0.40
CA TYR A 151 10.20 -0.05 0.58
C TYR A 151 10.62 -1.52 0.63
N CYS A 152 10.93 -2.00 1.83
CA CYS A 152 11.41 -3.36 2.07
C CYS A 152 12.64 -3.65 1.17
N MET A 153 12.62 -4.72 0.39
CA MET A 153 13.70 -5.05 -0.55
C MET A 153 13.92 -3.97 -1.62
N GLY A 154 12.91 -3.15 -1.93
CA GLY A 154 13.06 -2.03 -2.86
C GLY A 154 13.99 -0.91 -2.37
N GLY A 155 14.39 -0.93 -1.09
CA GLY A 155 15.39 -0.01 -0.53
C GLY A 155 16.82 -0.56 -0.45
N THR A 156 17.03 -1.83 -0.80
CA THR A 156 18.38 -2.45 -0.89
C THR A 156 18.97 -2.21 -2.27
#